data_AF-A0ABD0SCP9-F1
#
_entry.id   AF-A0ABD0SCP9-F1
#
_cell.length_a   1.000
_cell.length_b   1.000
_cell.length_c   1.000
_cell.angle_alpha   90.00
_cell.angle_beta   90.00
_cell.angle_gamma   90.00
#
_symmetry.space_group_name_H-M   'P 1'
#
loop_
_entity.id
_entity.type
_entity.pdbx_description
1 polymer ?
#
loop_
_entity_poly.entity_id
_entity_poly.type
_entity_poly.pdbx_seq_one_letter_code
_entity_poly.pdbx_strand_id
1 'polypeptide(L)'
;MLVITQNGVFREYVRTPVEVFIARQYLGYKKKTDEGISSAKELLYRAGVISVFLTAIVWISVFMYVVFYYTYMPNVTHVRPVHLQFKSCDEQMGVCSFPSAHVQLTKRSHMLMAAQPYRIKLILEMPETQINKDLGMFMVCTQMRAKGGVLVSSSCRSAMLRHRSILHQLMRTVTLAPLLLSGVDEEKQQLQVELFSEFEDDQSLPVTDAYVELQSRHAQVYASELHIQAHFSGLRYLMFHWPKLSAFVGISSNLFVVSLIFILSWYHLQDGLPDFVKTKLVHGLKPENGDDVTKFGFEGKVKLEREDSSQFFDDESLLEDLQHIEDPKKGA
;
A
#
# COMPACT_ATOMS: atom_id res chain seq x y z
N MET A 1 -48.12 15.66 87.70
CA MET A 1 -47.47 14.50 87.07
C MET A 1 -47.57 14.68 85.57
N LEU A 2 -46.70 15.54 85.05
CA LEU A 2 -46.68 16.04 83.67
C LEU A 2 -45.20 16.02 83.26
N VAL A 3 -44.93 16.01 81.95
CA VAL A 3 -43.59 15.97 81.31
C VAL A 3 -43.05 14.58 80.96
N ILE A 4 -43.81 13.72 80.25
CA ILE A 4 -43.20 12.70 79.35
C ILE A 4 -44.12 12.42 78.13
N THR A 5 -44.60 13.41 77.38
CA THR A 5 -45.37 13.16 76.12
C THR A 5 -45.39 14.34 75.14
N GLN A 6 -44.25 14.98 74.85
CA GLN A 6 -44.21 16.01 73.78
C GLN A 6 -43.03 15.85 72.81
N ASN A 7 -41.87 15.35 73.28
CA ASN A 7 -40.70 15.16 72.43
C ASN A 7 -40.75 13.93 71.51
N GLY A 8 -41.60 12.93 71.80
CA GLY A 8 -41.77 11.75 70.94
C GLY A 8 -42.59 12.06 69.68
N VAL A 9 -43.70 12.80 69.83
CA VAL A 9 -44.65 13.09 68.75
C VAL A 9 -44.06 14.01 67.69
N PHE A 10 -43.30 15.05 68.09
CA PHE A 10 -42.65 15.94 67.12
C PHE A 10 -41.53 15.23 66.34
N ARG A 11 -40.83 14.29 67.00
CA ARG A 11 -39.77 13.49 66.39
C ARG A 11 -40.32 12.50 65.36
N GLU A 12 -41.43 11.82 65.66
CA GLU A 12 -42.06 10.85 64.76
C GLU A 12 -42.88 11.48 63.63
N TYR A 13 -43.54 12.62 63.88
CA TYR A 13 -44.50 13.19 62.92
C TYR A 13 -43.90 14.23 61.97
N VAL A 14 -42.81 14.90 62.37
CA VAL A 14 -42.22 16.00 61.57
C VAL A 14 -40.77 15.71 61.18
N ARG A 15 -39.92 15.26 62.11
CA ARG A 15 -38.47 15.13 61.85
C ARG A 15 -38.13 13.94 60.96
N THR A 16 -38.63 12.75 61.29
CA THR A 16 -38.43 11.52 60.50
C THR A 16 -38.92 11.62 59.05
N PRO A 17 -40.13 12.14 58.72
CA PRO A 17 -40.55 12.24 57.33
C PRO A 17 -39.72 13.25 56.52
N VAL A 18 -39.25 14.34 57.15
CA VAL A 18 -38.38 15.34 56.49
C VAL A 18 -36.98 14.78 56.24
N GLU A 19 -36.37 14.10 57.21
CA GLU A 19 -35.08 13.43 57.04
C GLU A 19 -35.17 12.33 55.96
N VAL A 20 -36.26 11.56 55.92
CA VAL A 20 -36.51 10.56 54.88
C VAL A 20 -36.75 11.21 53.51
N PHE A 21 -37.44 12.35 53.44
CA PHE A 21 -37.66 13.08 52.19
C PHE A 21 -36.35 13.63 51.61
N ILE A 22 -35.53 14.27 52.44
CA ILE A 22 -34.21 14.79 52.04
C ILE A 22 -33.28 13.64 51.67
N ALA A 23 -33.25 12.56 52.45
CA ALA A 23 -32.46 11.37 52.16
C ALA A 23 -32.89 10.71 50.84
N ARG A 24 -34.20 10.60 50.56
CA ARG A 24 -34.71 10.10 49.28
C ARG A 24 -34.32 10.99 48.11
N GLN A 25 -34.40 12.31 48.27
CA GLN A 25 -34.04 13.24 47.20
C GLN A 25 -32.53 13.20 46.92
N TYR A 26 -31.70 13.13 47.96
CA TYR A 26 -30.24 12.97 47.84
C TYR A 26 -29.86 11.61 47.22
N LEU A 27 -30.44 10.51 47.69
CA LEU A 27 -30.20 9.17 47.14
C LEU A 27 -30.69 9.06 45.68
N GLY A 28 -31.81 9.70 45.34
CA GLY A 28 -32.31 9.77 43.97
C GLY A 28 -31.37 10.57 43.05
N TYR A 29 -30.83 11.69 43.52
CA TYR A 29 -29.86 12.49 42.77
C TYR A 29 -28.53 11.72 42.59
N LYS A 30 -28.04 11.08 43.66
CA LYS A 30 -26.84 10.24 43.61
C LYS A 30 -27.02 9.07 42.64
N LYS A 31 -28.16 8.37 42.69
CA LYS A 31 -28.47 7.25 41.79
C LYS A 31 -28.51 7.68 40.32
N LYS A 32 -29.17 8.80 39.97
CA LYS A 32 -29.18 9.33 38.60
C LYS A 32 -27.78 9.74 38.12
N THR A 33 -26.96 10.27 39.03
CA THR A 33 -25.58 10.68 38.70
C THR A 33 -24.67 9.47 38.52
N ASP A 34 -24.78 8.45 39.39
CA ASP A 34 -24.02 7.21 39.30
C ASP A 34 -24.45 6.36 38.08
N GLU A 35 -25.75 6.29 37.77
CA GLU A 35 -26.28 5.67 36.54
C GLU A 35 -25.74 6.40 35.30
N GLY A 36 -25.84 7.73 35.25
CA GLY A 36 -25.31 8.53 34.15
C GLY A 36 -23.79 8.40 33.96
N ILE A 37 -23.02 8.37 35.05
CA ILE A 37 -21.56 8.19 35.01
C ILE A 37 -21.20 6.76 34.58
N SER A 38 -21.93 5.75 35.05
CA SER A 38 -21.68 4.35 34.67
C SER A 38 -21.97 4.11 33.19
N SER A 39 -23.09 4.61 32.67
CA SER A 39 -23.43 4.56 31.25
C SER A 39 -22.45 5.36 30.38
N ALA A 40 -22.01 6.53 30.84
CA ALA A 40 -21.01 7.32 30.12
C ALA A 40 -19.64 6.62 30.05
N LYS A 41 -19.20 5.98 31.16
CA LYS A 41 -17.97 5.17 31.18
C LYS A 41 -18.06 4.01 30.21
N GLU A 42 -19.17 3.27 30.20
CA GLU A 42 -19.35 2.14 29.29
C GLU A 42 -19.35 2.57 27.82
N LEU A 43 -19.99 3.68 27.48
CA LEU A 43 -19.99 4.23 26.13
C LEU A 43 -18.59 4.70 25.70
N LEU A 44 -17.82 5.32 26.60
CA LEU A 44 -16.43 5.70 26.37
C LEU A 44 -15.52 4.47 26.16
N TYR A 45 -15.68 3.41 26.95
CA TYR A 45 -14.92 2.18 26.74
C TYR A 45 -15.26 1.50 25.42
N ARG A 46 -16.55 1.40 25.06
CA ARG A 46 -16.98 0.84 23.76
C ARG A 46 -16.45 1.68 22.59
N ALA A 47 -16.56 3.00 22.66
CA ALA A 47 -16.03 3.90 21.63
C ALA A 47 -14.50 3.83 21.54
N GLY A 48 -13.80 3.74 22.67
CA GLY A 48 -12.34 3.59 22.72
C GLY A 48 -11.88 2.29 22.06
N VAL A 49 -12.53 1.17 22.37
CA VAL A 49 -12.22 -0.14 21.78
C VAL A 49 -12.45 -0.11 20.25
N ILE A 50 -13.59 0.43 19.79
CA ILE A 50 -13.88 0.58 18.36
C ILE A 50 -12.83 1.47 17.67
N SER A 51 -12.46 2.60 18.30
CA SER A 51 -11.45 3.52 17.76
C SER A 51 -10.09 2.85 17.59
N VAL A 52 -9.67 2.01 18.53
CA VAL A 52 -8.41 1.26 18.44
C VAL A 52 -8.46 0.27 17.27
N PHE A 53 -9.57 -0.47 17.13
CA PHE A 53 -9.75 -1.39 15.99
C PHE A 53 -9.76 -0.67 14.64
N LEU A 54 -10.49 0.45 14.52
CA LEU A 54 -10.51 1.24 13.29
C LEU A 54 -9.11 1.76 12.93
N THR A 55 -8.37 2.24 13.92
CA THR A 55 -6.99 2.70 13.73
C THR A 55 -6.08 1.57 13.27
N ALA A 56 -6.22 0.37 13.87
CA ALA A 56 -5.47 -0.81 13.47
C ALA A 56 -5.81 -1.26 12.03
N ILE A 57 -7.09 -1.25 11.66
CA ILE A 57 -7.56 -1.59 10.31
C ILE A 57 -6.95 -0.65 9.25
N VAL A 58 -6.97 0.66 9.51
CA VAL A 58 -6.37 1.65 8.61
C VAL A 58 -4.86 1.42 8.48
N TRP A 59 -4.16 1.19 9.59
CA TRP A 59 -2.73 0.89 9.58
C TRP A 59 -2.39 -0.37 8.77
N ILE A 60 -3.15 -1.45 8.97
CA ILE A 60 -2.96 -2.70 8.22
C ILE A 60 -3.21 -2.48 6.73
N SER A 61 -4.24 -1.73 6.36
CA SER A 61 -4.56 -1.43 4.95
C SER A 61 -3.42 -0.65 4.27
N VAL A 62 -2.91 0.39 4.93
CA VAL A 62 -1.78 1.20 4.42
C VAL A 62 -0.53 0.34 4.32
N PHE A 63 -0.19 -0.42 5.36
CA PHE A 63 0.98 -1.30 5.36
C PHE A 63 0.92 -2.31 4.22
N MET A 64 -0.24 -2.95 4.01
CA MET A 64 -0.44 -3.91 2.94
C MET A 64 -0.25 -3.27 1.55
N TYR A 65 -0.74 -2.05 1.34
CA TYR A 65 -0.50 -1.32 0.09
C TYR A 65 0.97 -1.00 -0.12
N VAL A 66 1.68 -0.55 0.93
CA VAL A 66 3.11 -0.24 0.86
C VAL A 66 3.92 -1.48 0.50
N VAL A 67 3.64 -2.62 1.15
CA VAL A 67 4.27 -3.89 0.81
C VAL A 67 3.98 -4.27 -0.63
N PHE A 68 2.71 -4.20 -1.07
CA PHE A 68 2.34 -4.47 -2.46
C PHE A 68 3.10 -3.57 -3.44
N TYR A 69 3.15 -2.26 -3.19
CA TYR A 69 3.84 -1.29 -4.03
C TYR A 69 5.31 -1.67 -4.22
N TYR A 70 6.04 -1.91 -3.12
CA TYR A 70 7.47 -2.23 -3.20
C TYR A 70 7.76 -3.63 -3.74
N THR A 71 6.85 -4.59 -3.57
CA THR A 71 7.03 -5.95 -4.11
C THR A 71 6.70 -6.01 -5.60
N TYR A 72 5.74 -5.21 -6.05
CA TYR A 72 5.23 -5.23 -7.42
C TYR A 72 5.94 -4.25 -8.37
N MET A 73 6.38 -3.10 -7.86
CA MET A 73 7.02 -2.02 -8.63
C MET A 73 8.55 -2.14 -8.51
N PRO A 74 9.25 -2.65 -9.55
CA PRO A 74 10.71 -2.70 -9.53
C PRO A 74 11.31 -1.32 -9.76
N ASN A 75 12.62 -1.20 -9.56
CA ASN A 75 13.37 0.01 -9.88
C ASN A 75 13.17 0.38 -11.36
N VAL A 76 12.68 1.60 -11.60
CA VAL A 76 12.23 2.06 -12.92
C VAL A 76 13.39 2.33 -13.88
N THR A 77 14.50 2.82 -13.33
CA THR A 77 15.62 3.32 -14.11
C THR A 77 16.92 2.83 -13.52
N HIS A 78 17.76 2.29 -14.38
CA HIS A 78 19.09 1.84 -14.03
C HIS A 78 20.12 2.60 -14.86
N VAL A 79 21.00 3.32 -14.17
CA VAL A 79 22.10 4.06 -14.79
C VAL A 79 23.40 3.30 -14.52
N ARG A 80 24.18 3.09 -15.59
CA ARG A 80 25.50 2.48 -15.52
C ARG A 80 26.50 3.34 -16.29
N PRO A 81 27.63 3.74 -15.66
CA PRO A 81 28.67 4.45 -16.39
C PRO A 81 29.30 3.51 -17.42
N VAL A 82 29.60 4.05 -18.59
CA VAL A 82 30.22 3.36 -19.70
C VAL A 82 31.60 3.96 -19.90
N HIS A 83 32.62 3.18 -19.59
CA HIS A 83 34.01 3.58 -19.73
C HIS A 83 34.55 3.06 -21.06
N LEU A 84 34.52 3.91 -22.08
CA LEU A 84 35.04 3.59 -23.41
C LEU A 84 36.55 3.37 -23.35
N GLN A 85 36.99 2.22 -23.85
CA GLN A 85 38.38 1.84 -23.99
C GLN A 85 38.73 1.81 -25.47
N PHE A 86 39.97 2.15 -25.79
CA PHE A 86 40.48 2.14 -27.15
C PHE A 86 41.95 1.75 -27.16
N LYS A 87 42.41 1.26 -28.30
CA LYS A 87 43.83 1.03 -28.58
C LYS A 87 44.40 2.27 -29.26
N SER A 88 45.44 2.84 -28.66
CA SER A 88 46.26 3.87 -29.29
C SER A 88 46.99 3.30 -30.51
N CYS A 89 47.22 4.13 -31.51
CA CYS A 89 48.10 3.78 -32.62
C CYS A 89 49.58 3.82 -32.16
N ASP A 90 50.41 2.90 -32.66
CA ASP A 90 51.83 2.86 -32.33
C ASP A 90 52.64 3.93 -33.10
N GLU A 91 52.24 4.24 -34.35
CA GLU A 91 53.01 5.11 -35.26
C GLU A 91 52.56 6.58 -35.28
N GLN A 92 51.30 6.86 -34.89
CA GLN A 92 50.71 8.20 -34.95
C GLN A 92 49.93 8.51 -33.68
N MET A 93 49.87 9.79 -33.30
CA MET A 93 48.99 10.22 -32.22
C MET A 93 47.53 10.06 -32.68
N GLY A 94 46.83 9.09 -32.12
CA GLY A 94 45.46 8.83 -32.50
C GLY A 94 44.88 7.53 -31.94
N VAL A 95 43.58 7.38 -32.19
CA VAL A 95 42.80 6.21 -31.82
C VAL A 95 42.73 5.27 -33.01
N CYS A 96 43.27 4.05 -32.89
CA CYS A 96 43.34 3.09 -33.99
C CYS A 96 42.16 2.11 -34.00
N SER A 97 41.63 1.75 -32.83
CA SER A 97 40.43 0.92 -32.72
C SER A 97 39.18 1.77 -32.55
N PHE A 98 38.01 1.19 -32.79
CA PHE A 98 36.77 1.83 -32.36
C PHE A 98 36.70 1.85 -30.82
N PRO A 99 36.33 2.98 -30.20
CA PRO A 99 36.13 3.03 -28.76
C PRO A 99 34.99 2.10 -28.35
N SER A 100 35.28 1.17 -27.45
CA SER A 100 34.29 0.19 -26.99
C SER A 100 34.39 -0.07 -25.49
N ALA A 101 33.28 -0.50 -24.90
CA ALA A 101 33.17 -0.74 -23.46
C ALA A 101 32.31 -1.96 -23.19
N HIS A 102 32.75 -2.75 -22.21
CA HIS A 102 31.94 -3.79 -21.58
C HIS A 102 31.31 -3.25 -20.31
N VAL A 103 29.98 -3.24 -20.27
CA VAL A 103 29.19 -2.74 -19.15
C VAL A 103 28.55 -3.92 -18.44
N GLN A 104 29.13 -4.32 -17.32
CA GLN A 104 28.56 -5.37 -16.48
C GLN A 104 27.24 -4.88 -15.86
N LEU A 105 26.13 -5.44 -16.31
CA LEU A 105 24.81 -5.13 -15.76
C LEU A 105 24.62 -5.83 -14.41
N THR A 106 25.00 -7.11 -14.33
CA THR A 106 24.87 -7.88 -13.09
C THR A 106 26.13 -8.71 -12.77
N LYS A 107 26.47 -8.76 -11.48
CA LYS A 107 27.51 -9.65 -10.94
C LYS A 107 26.94 -10.94 -10.33
N ARG A 108 25.70 -10.94 -9.82
CA ARG A 108 25.14 -12.07 -9.02
C ARG A 108 23.61 -12.25 -9.07
N SER A 109 22.82 -11.25 -9.45
CA SER A 109 21.34 -11.32 -9.46
C SER A 109 20.76 -10.70 -10.74
N HIS A 110 19.75 -11.33 -11.34
CA HIS A 110 19.06 -10.80 -12.52
C HIS A 110 18.61 -9.35 -12.26
N MET A 111 19.25 -8.39 -12.95
CA MET A 111 18.97 -6.97 -12.77
C MET A 111 17.73 -6.55 -13.55
N LEU A 112 17.50 -7.19 -14.68
CA LEU A 112 16.33 -7.04 -15.51
C LEU A 112 15.31 -8.11 -15.13
N MET A 113 14.06 -7.70 -14.94
CA MET A 113 12.94 -8.63 -14.79
C MET A 113 12.64 -9.26 -16.14
N ALA A 114 12.56 -10.59 -16.18
CA ALA A 114 12.19 -11.32 -17.39
C ALA A 114 10.78 -10.92 -17.86
N ALA A 115 10.56 -11.01 -19.17
CA ALA A 115 9.28 -10.70 -19.81
C ALA A 115 8.75 -9.27 -19.60
N GLN A 116 9.65 -8.31 -19.39
CA GLN A 116 9.30 -6.89 -19.32
C GLN A 116 10.05 -6.13 -20.42
N PRO A 117 9.36 -5.28 -21.21
CA PRO A 117 10.01 -4.43 -22.20
C PRO A 117 10.80 -3.30 -21.53
N TYR A 118 12.06 -3.15 -21.94
CA TYR A 118 12.96 -2.08 -21.52
C TYR A 118 13.34 -1.18 -22.70
N ARG A 119 13.37 0.12 -22.44
CA ARG A 119 13.93 1.13 -23.34
C ARG A 119 15.36 1.43 -22.91
N ILE A 120 16.31 1.15 -23.79
CA ILE A 120 17.74 1.31 -23.50
C ILE A 120 18.26 2.50 -24.30
N LYS A 121 18.82 3.47 -23.58
CA LYS A 121 19.36 4.72 -24.11
C LYS A 121 20.83 4.84 -23.72
N LEU A 122 21.65 5.30 -24.65
CA LEU A 122 23.02 5.74 -24.36
C LEU A 122 23.03 7.26 -24.31
N ILE A 123 23.49 7.81 -23.20
CA ILE A 123 23.77 9.24 -23.06
C ILE A 123 25.27 9.43 -23.29
N LEU A 124 25.62 10.14 -24.36
CA LEU A 124 27.00 10.48 -24.71
C LEU A 124 27.24 11.96 -24.39
N GLU A 125 28.22 12.26 -23.56
CA GLU A 125 28.67 13.62 -23.29
C GLU A 125 29.86 13.94 -24.20
N MET A 126 29.67 14.85 -25.15
CA MET A 126 30.66 15.19 -26.18
C MET A 126 30.98 16.69 -26.15
N PRO A 127 32.25 17.10 -26.29
CA PRO A 127 32.58 18.51 -26.46
C PRO A 127 32.18 19.03 -27.84
N GLU A 128 31.91 20.34 -27.92
CA GLU A 128 31.61 21.04 -29.17
C GLU A 128 32.88 21.41 -29.99
N THR A 129 33.84 20.48 -30.12
CA THR A 129 35.07 20.67 -30.93
C THR A 129 34.78 20.68 -32.43
N GLN A 130 35.66 21.30 -33.23
CA GLN A 130 35.54 21.28 -34.69
C GLN A 130 35.56 19.85 -35.24
N ILE A 131 36.40 18.98 -34.68
CA ILE A 131 36.49 17.56 -35.07
C ILE A 131 35.13 16.85 -34.87
N ASN A 132 34.46 17.08 -33.74
CA ASN A 132 33.13 16.50 -33.48
C ASN A 132 32.01 17.13 -34.31
N LYS A 133 32.14 18.42 -34.67
CA LYS A 133 31.18 19.11 -35.54
C LYS A 133 31.27 18.61 -36.98
N ASP A 134 32.49 18.41 -37.47
CA ASP A 134 32.77 17.94 -38.83
C ASP A 134 32.62 16.42 -38.99
N LEU A 135 32.55 15.68 -37.89
CA LEU A 135 32.36 14.22 -37.87
C LEU A 135 31.09 13.77 -38.62
N GLY A 136 30.03 14.59 -38.58
CA GLY A 136 28.74 14.25 -39.16
C GLY A 136 28.04 13.11 -38.42
N MET A 137 27.37 12.24 -39.17
CA MET A 137 26.69 11.06 -38.62
C MET A 137 27.69 9.96 -38.29
N PHE A 138 27.60 9.41 -37.08
CA PHE A 138 28.34 8.22 -36.67
C PHE A 138 27.38 7.15 -36.14
N MET A 139 27.82 5.90 -36.15
CA MET A 139 27.01 4.78 -35.66
C MET A 139 27.43 4.41 -34.25
N VAL A 140 26.43 4.11 -33.41
CA VAL A 140 26.60 3.54 -32.07
C VAL A 140 25.97 2.16 -32.07
N CYS A 141 26.75 1.14 -31.79
CA CYS A 141 26.30 -0.23 -31.72
C CYS A 141 26.31 -0.72 -30.28
N THR A 142 25.34 -1.56 -29.94
CA THR A 142 25.23 -2.20 -28.63
C THR A 142 24.84 -3.65 -28.80
N GLN A 143 25.57 -4.52 -28.12
CA GLN A 143 25.38 -5.97 -28.11
C GLN A 143 25.11 -6.41 -26.68
N MET A 144 23.95 -7.01 -26.46
CA MET A 144 23.58 -7.64 -25.20
C MET A 144 24.10 -9.07 -25.17
N ARG A 145 24.88 -9.40 -24.14
CA ARG A 145 25.53 -10.68 -23.98
C ARG A 145 25.10 -11.37 -22.68
N ALA A 146 24.73 -12.64 -22.81
CA ALA A 146 24.44 -13.50 -21.68
C ALA A 146 25.73 -14.02 -21.04
N LYS A 147 25.58 -14.74 -19.92
CA LYS A 147 26.68 -15.42 -19.26
C LYS A 147 27.40 -16.35 -20.24
N GLY A 148 28.73 -16.26 -20.32
CA GLY A 148 29.54 -17.02 -21.28
C GLY A 148 29.78 -16.29 -22.61
N GLY A 149 29.32 -15.05 -22.75
CA GLY A 149 29.60 -14.19 -23.91
C GLY A 149 28.73 -14.48 -25.13
N VAL A 150 27.67 -15.27 -24.98
CA VAL A 150 26.70 -15.54 -26.04
C VAL A 150 25.93 -14.27 -26.36
N LEU A 151 25.87 -13.92 -27.65
CA LEU A 151 25.10 -12.78 -28.14
C LEU A 151 23.60 -13.09 -28.04
N VAL A 152 22.86 -12.26 -27.31
CA VAL A 152 21.39 -12.35 -27.19
C VAL A 152 20.74 -11.45 -28.23
N SER A 153 21.15 -10.18 -28.26
CA SER A 153 20.59 -9.19 -29.18
C SER A 153 21.61 -8.11 -29.52
N SER A 154 21.50 -7.51 -30.70
CA SER A 154 22.36 -6.44 -31.17
C SER A 154 21.56 -5.35 -31.85
N SER A 155 21.88 -4.09 -31.58
CA SER A 155 21.29 -2.93 -32.24
C SER A 155 22.37 -1.91 -32.59
N CYS A 156 22.23 -1.27 -33.75
CA CYS A 156 23.09 -0.20 -34.22
C CYS A 156 22.23 0.98 -34.63
N ARG A 157 22.55 2.17 -34.12
CA ARG A 157 21.79 3.40 -34.33
C ARG A 157 22.71 4.53 -34.75
N SER A 158 22.27 5.31 -35.73
CA SER A 158 22.98 6.52 -36.11
C SER A 158 22.74 7.62 -35.09
N ALA A 159 23.77 8.42 -34.86
CA ALA A 159 23.77 9.54 -33.96
C ALA A 159 24.57 10.69 -34.61
N MET A 160 24.20 11.92 -34.31
CA MET A 160 24.86 13.10 -34.83
C MET A 160 24.82 14.21 -33.79
N LEU A 161 25.91 14.96 -33.66
CA LEU A 161 25.92 16.17 -32.85
C LEU A 161 24.88 17.16 -33.39
N ARG A 162 24.17 17.86 -32.50
CA ARG A 162 23.15 18.82 -32.97
C ARG A 162 23.86 19.97 -33.66
N HIS A 163 23.66 20.09 -34.97
CA HIS A 163 24.20 21.19 -35.73
C HIS A 163 23.63 22.53 -35.24
N ARG A 164 24.51 23.53 -35.06
CA ARG A 164 24.18 24.91 -34.76
C ARG A 164 24.93 25.80 -35.75
N SER A 165 24.28 26.86 -36.22
CA SER A 165 24.92 27.84 -37.10
C SER A 165 25.96 28.67 -36.32
N ILE A 166 26.97 29.19 -37.05
CA ILE A 166 28.03 30.03 -36.46
C ILE A 166 27.45 31.24 -35.75
N LEU A 167 26.44 31.89 -36.35
CA LEU A 167 25.75 33.04 -35.74
C LEU A 167 25.07 32.66 -34.43
N HIS A 168 24.41 31.50 -34.37
CA HIS A 168 23.77 31.03 -33.15
C HIS A 168 24.80 30.67 -32.07
N GLN A 169 25.93 30.08 -32.46
CA GLN A 169 27.03 29.81 -31.53
C GLN A 169 27.59 31.12 -30.95
N LEU A 170 27.84 32.13 -31.78
CA LEU A 170 28.33 33.44 -31.32
C LEU A 170 27.35 34.10 -30.35
N MET A 171 26.06 34.15 -30.70
CA MET A 171 25.03 34.72 -29.83
C MET A 171 24.95 33.99 -28.48
N ARG A 172 25.04 32.65 -28.48
CA ARG A 172 25.06 31.84 -27.26
C ARG A 172 26.31 32.14 -26.44
N THR A 173 27.49 32.12 -27.04
CA THR A 173 28.76 32.38 -26.34
C THR A 173 28.81 33.78 -25.75
N VAL A 174 28.30 34.80 -26.46
CA VAL A 174 28.23 36.18 -25.93
C VAL A 174 27.21 36.29 -24.79
N THR A 175 26.02 35.69 -24.94
CA THR A 175 24.97 35.74 -23.91
C THR A 175 25.35 34.96 -22.65
N LEU A 176 26.02 33.81 -22.82
CA LEU A 176 26.47 32.94 -21.73
C LEU A 176 27.93 33.21 -21.30
N ALA A 177 28.59 34.26 -21.84
CA ALA A 177 29.99 34.56 -21.54
C ALA A 177 30.29 34.64 -20.04
N PRO A 178 29.48 35.33 -19.19
CA PRO A 178 29.73 35.37 -17.76
C PRO A 178 29.71 33.98 -17.11
N LEU A 179 28.78 33.12 -17.56
CA LEU A 179 28.60 31.77 -17.02
C LEU A 179 29.78 30.86 -17.41
N LEU A 180 30.21 30.94 -18.68
CA LEU A 180 31.35 30.18 -19.21
C LEU A 180 32.67 30.61 -18.54
N LEU A 181 32.89 31.91 -18.37
CA LEU A 181 34.09 32.45 -17.70
C LEU A 181 34.13 32.12 -16.21
N SER A 182 32.97 32.06 -15.55
CA SER A 182 32.85 31.63 -14.16
C SER A 182 33.05 30.11 -13.96
N GLY A 183 33.11 29.33 -15.06
CA GLY A 183 33.26 27.87 -15.01
C GLY A 183 32.03 27.12 -14.55
N VAL A 184 30.86 27.76 -14.49
CA VAL A 184 29.60 27.12 -14.09
C VAL A 184 29.00 26.29 -15.22
N ASP A 185 29.20 26.73 -16.46
CA ASP A 185 28.82 25.99 -17.66
C ASP A 185 30.05 25.71 -18.53
N GLU A 186 30.04 24.60 -19.24
CA GLU A 186 31.12 24.14 -20.11
C GLU A 186 30.57 23.95 -21.52
N GLU A 187 31.42 24.07 -22.55
CA GLU A 187 31.02 23.87 -23.95
C GLU A 187 30.88 22.38 -24.31
N LYS A 188 29.91 21.73 -23.68
CA LYS A 188 29.55 20.33 -23.86
C LYS A 188 28.12 20.15 -24.34
N GLN A 189 27.89 19.02 -24.99
CA GLN A 189 26.59 18.61 -25.45
C GLN A 189 26.33 17.16 -25.06
N GLN A 190 25.14 16.91 -24.50
CA GLN A 190 24.65 15.56 -24.24
C GLN A 190 23.81 15.06 -25.41
N LEU A 191 24.17 13.90 -25.94
CA LEU A 191 23.49 13.23 -27.04
C LEU A 191 22.82 11.96 -26.51
N GLN A 192 21.49 11.91 -26.60
CA GLN A 192 20.71 10.75 -26.20
C GLN A 192 20.40 9.89 -27.43
N VAL A 193 20.96 8.68 -27.47
CA VAL A 193 20.74 7.70 -28.54
C VAL A 193 19.92 6.55 -28.00
N GLU A 194 18.74 6.32 -28.57
CA GLU A 194 17.89 5.19 -28.20
C GLU A 194 18.33 3.93 -28.96
N LEU A 195 18.95 2.99 -28.24
CA LEU A 195 19.52 1.77 -28.81
C LEU A 195 18.41 0.72 -29.02
N PHE A 196 17.58 0.50 -28.01
CA PHE A 196 16.43 -0.40 -28.05
C PHE A 196 15.18 0.31 -27.51
N SER A 197 14.06 0.17 -28.23
CA SER A 197 12.76 0.69 -27.80
C SER A 197 12.05 -0.26 -26.84
N GLU A 198 12.03 -1.55 -27.18
CA GLU A 198 11.34 -2.63 -26.48
C GLU A 198 12.24 -3.86 -26.40
N PHE A 199 13.26 -3.80 -25.54
CA PHE A 199 14.13 -4.94 -25.27
C PHE A 199 13.53 -5.81 -24.16
N GLU A 200 13.31 -7.09 -24.45
CA GLU A 200 12.83 -8.07 -23.48
C GLU A 200 13.97 -9.02 -23.11
N ASP A 201 14.16 -9.26 -21.81
CA ASP A 201 15.17 -10.20 -21.32
C ASP A 201 14.56 -11.60 -21.18
N ASP A 202 15.24 -12.60 -21.76
CA ASP A 202 14.83 -13.99 -21.72
C ASP A 202 15.24 -14.66 -20.41
N GLN A 203 14.35 -15.45 -19.80
CA GLN A 203 14.66 -16.14 -18.54
C GLN A 203 15.75 -17.21 -18.68
N SER A 204 15.88 -17.83 -19.85
CA SER A 204 16.86 -18.89 -20.13
C SER A 204 18.28 -18.34 -20.35
N LEU A 205 18.39 -17.14 -20.94
CA LEU A 205 19.66 -16.49 -21.29
C LEU A 205 19.66 -15.04 -20.79
N PRO A 206 19.73 -14.83 -19.46
CA PRO A 206 19.70 -13.49 -18.88
C PRO A 206 20.93 -12.68 -19.31
N VAL A 207 20.72 -11.43 -19.71
CA VAL A 207 21.82 -10.53 -20.08
C VAL A 207 22.66 -10.16 -18.87
N THR A 208 23.96 -10.38 -18.98
CA THR A 208 24.94 -10.05 -17.92
C THR A 208 25.84 -8.88 -18.29
N ASP A 209 26.14 -8.73 -19.58
CA ASP A 209 27.10 -7.74 -20.09
C ASP A 209 26.50 -7.04 -21.31
N ALA A 210 26.68 -5.71 -21.37
CA ALA A 210 26.33 -4.92 -22.53
C ALA A 210 27.61 -4.36 -23.15
N TYR A 211 27.92 -4.82 -24.36
CA TYR A 211 29.05 -4.31 -25.14
C TYR A 211 28.59 -3.14 -26.00
N VAL A 212 29.12 -1.95 -25.72
CA VAL A 212 28.82 -0.71 -26.45
C VAL A 212 30.04 -0.33 -27.29
N GLU A 213 29.85 0.00 -28.55
CA GLU A 213 30.92 0.39 -29.48
C GLU A 213 30.50 1.63 -30.28
N LEU A 214 31.39 2.61 -30.35
CA LEU A 214 31.24 3.77 -31.23
C LEU A 214 32.00 3.51 -32.52
N GLN A 215 31.30 3.42 -33.64
CA GLN A 215 31.89 3.18 -34.97
C GLN A 215 32.46 4.48 -35.56
N SER A 216 33.33 5.15 -34.80
CA SER A 216 34.11 6.27 -35.25
C SER A 216 35.36 6.42 -34.40
N ARG A 217 36.53 6.56 -35.06
CA ARG A 217 37.82 6.76 -34.39
C ARG A 217 38.06 8.22 -33.99
N HIS A 218 37.38 9.14 -34.66
CA HIS A 218 37.57 10.58 -34.48
C HIS A 218 36.53 11.19 -33.51
N ALA A 219 35.57 10.39 -33.03
CA ALA A 219 34.59 10.84 -32.06
C ALA A 219 35.24 11.09 -30.70
N GLN A 220 35.20 12.33 -30.25
CA GLN A 220 35.68 12.73 -28.93
C GLN A 220 34.51 12.72 -27.95
N VAL A 221 34.62 11.92 -26.89
CA VAL A 221 33.58 11.73 -25.87
C VAL A 221 34.23 11.90 -24.50
N TYR A 222 33.61 12.67 -23.60
CA TYR A 222 34.06 12.83 -22.22
C TYR A 222 33.58 11.70 -21.33
N ALA A 223 32.27 11.47 -21.34
CA ALA A 223 31.62 10.47 -20.53
C ALA A 223 30.48 9.83 -21.31
N SER A 224 30.15 8.60 -20.93
CA SER A 224 29.00 7.92 -21.50
C SER A 224 28.28 7.14 -20.42
N GLU A 225 26.96 7.13 -20.47
CA GLU A 225 26.10 6.44 -19.51
C GLU A 225 25.04 5.62 -20.23
N LEU A 226 24.88 4.37 -19.80
CA LEU A 226 23.83 3.49 -20.28
C LEU A 226 22.63 3.61 -19.33
N HIS A 227 21.53 4.10 -19.86
CA HIS A 227 20.27 4.29 -19.16
C HIS A 227 19.29 3.21 -19.61
N ILE A 228 18.95 2.30 -18.70
CA ILE A 228 17.97 1.24 -18.93
C ILE A 228 16.70 1.64 -18.19
N GLN A 229 15.64 1.92 -18.95
CA GLN A 229 14.36 2.40 -18.42
C GLN A 229 13.29 1.35 -18.68
N ALA A 230 12.58 0.94 -17.65
CA ALA A 230 11.50 -0.01 -17.79
C ALA A 230 10.29 0.64 -18.48
N HIS A 231 9.74 0.01 -19.53
CA HIS A 231 8.46 0.43 -20.09
C HIS A 231 7.35 -0.26 -19.32
N PHE A 232 6.64 0.49 -18.48
CA PHE A 232 5.51 -0.05 -17.73
C PHE A 232 4.24 -0.02 -18.57
N SER A 233 3.53 -1.13 -18.63
CA SER A 233 2.18 -1.24 -19.19
C SER A 233 1.18 -1.66 -18.09
N GLY A 234 -0.12 -1.46 -18.34
CA GLY A 234 -1.20 -1.89 -17.46
C GLY A 234 -1.20 -1.22 -16.08
N LEU A 235 -1.34 -2.02 -15.02
CA LEU A 235 -1.43 -1.52 -13.64
C LEU A 235 -0.16 -0.78 -13.20
N ARG A 236 1.03 -1.27 -13.60
CA ARG A 236 2.32 -0.63 -13.30
C ARG A 236 2.41 0.79 -13.90
N TYR A 237 1.85 0.98 -15.10
CA TYR A 237 1.80 2.29 -15.74
C TYR A 237 0.97 3.29 -14.92
N LEU A 238 -0.23 2.87 -14.48
CA LEU A 238 -1.09 3.69 -13.64
C LEU A 238 -0.41 4.05 -12.32
N MET A 239 0.24 3.07 -11.67
CA MET A 239 0.97 3.27 -10.41
C MET A 239 2.13 4.25 -10.56
N PHE A 240 2.87 4.19 -11.67
CA PHE A 240 4.03 5.05 -11.91
C PHE A 240 3.63 6.48 -12.29
N HIS A 241 2.66 6.64 -13.20
CA HIS A 241 2.28 7.96 -13.68
C HIS A 241 1.34 8.70 -12.71
N TRP A 242 0.48 7.97 -11.98
CA TRP A 242 -0.51 8.52 -11.04
C TRP A 242 -0.39 7.89 -9.64
N PRO A 243 0.72 8.09 -8.91
CA PRO A 243 0.95 7.44 -7.63
C PRO A 243 -0.11 7.77 -6.57
N LYS A 244 -0.63 9.01 -6.57
CA LYS A 244 -1.67 9.44 -5.62
C LYS A 244 -3.02 8.76 -5.86
N LEU A 245 -3.43 8.67 -7.13
CA LEU A 245 -4.69 8.03 -7.51
C LEU A 245 -4.62 6.53 -7.20
N SER A 246 -3.52 5.89 -7.57
CA SER A 246 -3.31 4.47 -7.29
C SER A 246 -3.28 4.17 -5.80
N ALA A 247 -2.61 5.00 -4.99
CA ALA A 247 -2.59 4.84 -3.54
C ALA A 247 -3.98 4.97 -2.92
N PHE A 248 -4.78 5.95 -3.35
CA PHE A 248 -6.15 6.10 -2.87
C PHE A 248 -7.02 4.89 -3.19
N VAL A 249 -7.00 4.42 -4.45
CA VAL A 249 -7.79 3.25 -4.87
C VAL A 249 -7.32 1.98 -4.15
N GLY A 250 -6.01 1.76 -4.04
CA GLY A 250 -5.44 0.58 -3.40
C GLY A 250 -5.69 0.52 -1.89
N ILE A 251 -5.54 1.64 -1.18
CA ILE A 251 -5.84 1.73 0.26
C ILE A 251 -7.34 1.56 0.50
N SER A 252 -8.19 2.12 -0.35
CA SER A 252 -9.65 1.97 -0.26
C SER A 252 -10.09 0.52 -0.46
N SER A 253 -9.57 -0.17 -1.49
CA SER A 253 -9.89 -1.59 -1.73
C SER A 253 -9.39 -2.48 -0.59
N ASN A 254 -8.19 -2.22 -0.08
CA ASN A 254 -7.62 -2.95 1.05
C ASN A 254 -8.42 -2.74 2.33
N LEU A 255 -8.86 -1.50 2.57
CA LEU A 255 -9.69 -1.15 3.73
C LEU A 255 -11.03 -1.90 3.66
N PHE A 256 -11.64 -1.96 2.48
CA PHE A 256 -12.89 -2.69 2.27
C PHE A 256 -12.72 -4.19 2.58
N VAL A 257 -11.69 -4.84 2.02
CA VAL A 257 -11.44 -6.27 2.26
C VAL A 257 -11.14 -6.57 3.73
N VAL A 258 -10.26 -5.79 4.36
CA VAL A 258 -9.93 -5.97 5.78
C VAL A 258 -11.16 -5.74 6.65
N SER A 259 -11.95 -4.71 6.38
CA SER A 259 -13.20 -4.46 7.09
C SER A 259 -14.20 -5.61 6.96
N LEU A 260 -14.35 -6.20 5.78
CA LEU A 260 -15.21 -7.37 5.59
C LEU A 260 -14.74 -8.57 6.42
N ILE A 261 -13.44 -8.85 6.46
CA ILE A 261 -12.87 -9.94 7.27
C ILE A 261 -13.15 -9.70 8.76
N PHE A 262 -12.96 -8.46 9.25
CA PHE A 262 -13.26 -8.12 10.64
C PHE A 262 -14.74 -8.28 10.97
N ILE A 263 -15.65 -7.86 10.08
CA ILE A 263 -17.09 -8.01 10.25
C ILE A 263 -17.46 -9.51 10.31
N LEU A 264 -16.96 -10.31 9.37
CA LEU A 264 -17.21 -11.76 9.36
C LEU A 264 -16.61 -12.46 10.59
N SER A 265 -15.41 -12.05 11.01
CA SER A 265 -14.79 -12.55 12.24
C SER A 265 -15.61 -12.19 13.47
N TRP A 266 -16.22 -11.01 13.50
CA TRP A 266 -17.11 -10.60 14.58
C TRP A 266 -18.38 -11.45 14.62
N TYR A 267 -19.02 -11.66 13.46
CA TYR A 267 -20.20 -12.53 13.34
C TYR A 267 -19.88 -13.96 13.80
N HIS A 268 -18.80 -14.55 13.29
CA HIS A 268 -18.39 -15.90 13.70
C HIS A 268 -18.04 -16.00 15.19
N LEU A 269 -17.40 -14.97 15.78
CA LEU A 269 -17.12 -14.93 17.21
C LEU A 269 -18.42 -14.88 18.03
N GLN A 270 -19.43 -14.14 17.56
CA GLN A 270 -20.72 -14.04 18.23
C GLN A 270 -21.51 -15.35 18.17
N ASP A 271 -21.44 -16.07 17.04
CA ASP A 271 -22.06 -17.39 16.88
C ASP A 271 -21.35 -18.50 17.68
N GLY A 272 -20.02 -18.42 17.84
CA GLY A 272 -19.24 -19.38 18.63
C GLY A 272 -19.21 -19.13 20.15
N LEU A 273 -19.55 -17.91 20.60
CA LEU A 273 -19.61 -17.54 22.01
C LEU A 273 -20.63 -18.35 22.84
N PRO A 274 -21.88 -18.61 22.39
CA PRO A 274 -22.82 -19.42 23.15
C PRO A 274 -22.34 -20.85 23.40
N ASP A 275 -21.69 -21.49 22.42
CA ASP A 275 -21.19 -22.86 22.55
C ASP A 275 -19.95 -22.94 23.45
N PHE A 276 -19.03 -21.97 23.36
CA PHE A 276 -17.87 -21.89 24.25
C PHE A 276 -18.28 -21.64 25.70
N VAL A 277 -19.23 -20.70 25.93
CA VAL A 277 -19.74 -20.39 27.27
C VAL A 277 -20.50 -21.59 27.84
N LYS A 278 -21.33 -22.27 27.05
CA LYS A 278 -22.04 -23.49 27.47
C LYS A 278 -21.07 -24.61 27.82
N THR A 279 -20.03 -24.83 27.02
CA THR A 279 -19.03 -25.88 27.28
C THR A 279 -18.19 -25.59 28.52
N LYS A 280 -17.78 -24.32 28.75
CA LYS A 280 -17.05 -23.92 29.97
C LYS A 280 -17.94 -23.94 31.22
N LEU A 281 -19.21 -23.54 31.12
CA LEU A 281 -20.15 -23.59 32.24
C LEU A 281 -20.50 -25.04 32.61
N VAL A 282 -20.69 -25.92 31.61
CA VAL A 282 -20.93 -27.35 31.84
C VAL A 282 -19.70 -28.04 32.46
N HIS A 283 -18.49 -27.65 32.08
CA HIS A 283 -17.27 -28.20 32.69
C HIS A 283 -16.95 -27.58 34.07
N GLY A 284 -17.51 -26.40 34.40
CA GLY A 284 -17.39 -25.74 35.70
C GLY A 284 -18.46 -26.14 36.73
N LEU A 285 -19.52 -26.82 36.31
CA LEU A 285 -20.67 -27.21 37.15
C LEU A 285 -20.80 -28.73 37.32
N LYS A 286 -19.69 -29.48 37.39
CA LYS A 286 -19.73 -30.87 37.88
C LYS A 286 -19.67 -30.82 39.41
N PRO A 287 -20.78 -31.10 40.15
CA PRO A 287 -20.77 -31.04 41.59
C PRO A 287 -20.25 -32.37 42.16
N GLU A 288 -19.24 -32.30 43.02
CA GLU A 288 -18.99 -33.34 44.01
C GLU A 288 -19.80 -32.95 45.26
N ASN A 289 -20.80 -33.79 45.56
CA ASN A 289 -21.73 -33.83 46.70
C ASN A 289 -21.71 -32.75 47.80
N GLY A 290 -22.93 -32.31 48.16
CA GLY A 290 -23.30 -31.98 49.55
C GLY A 290 -23.64 -30.51 49.83
N ASP A 291 -24.95 -30.24 49.88
CA ASP A 291 -25.65 -29.38 50.84
C ASP A 291 -25.16 -27.94 51.08
N ASP A 292 -25.84 -26.94 50.50
CA ASP A 292 -26.61 -25.94 51.26
C ASP A 292 -27.19 -24.83 50.36
N VAL A 293 -28.40 -24.42 50.71
CA VAL A 293 -29.22 -23.44 50.00
C VAL A 293 -28.70 -22.02 50.28
N THR A 294 -28.32 -21.27 49.23
CA THR A 294 -28.44 -19.80 49.26
C THR A 294 -28.71 -19.25 47.85
N LYS A 295 -29.91 -18.68 47.68
CA LYS A 295 -30.35 -17.99 46.47
C LYS A 295 -29.49 -16.73 46.26
N PHE A 296 -28.69 -16.70 45.20
CA PHE A 296 -28.20 -15.45 44.61
C PHE A 296 -28.99 -15.20 43.32
N GLY A 297 -29.99 -14.31 43.42
CA GLY A 297 -30.73 -13.82 42.27
C GLY A 297 -29.89 -12.82 41.49
N PHE A 298 -29.58 -13.14 40.24
CA PHE A 298 -29.13 -12.16 39.25
C PHE A 298 -30.29 -11.89 38.30
N GLU A 299 -31.14 -10.92 38.67
CA GLU A 299 -32.12 -10.34 37.75
C GLU A 299 -31.38 -9.47 36.74
N GLY A 300 -31.19 -10.00 35.54
CA GLY A 300 -30.81 -9.25 34.35
C GLY A 300 -31.84 -9.49 33.26
N LYS A 301 -32.94 -8.73 33.26
CA LYS A 301 -33.87 -8.67 32.13
C LYS A 301 -33.14 -8.11 30.90
N VAL A 302 -32.79 -8.96 29.95
CA VAL A 302 -32.53 -8.53 28.57
C VAL A 302 -33.82 -8.72 27.78
N LYS A 303 -34.52 -7.60 27.60
CA LYS A 303 -35.67 -7.48 26.71
C LYS A 303 -35.12 -7.39 25.28
N LEU A 304 -35.23 -8.46 24.51
CA LEU A 304 -35.02 -8.43 23.06
C LEU A 304 -36.34 -8.01 22.40
N GLU A 305 -36.41 -6.76 21.95
CA GLU A 305 -37.34 -6.38 20.89
C GLU A 305 -36.82 -6.97 19.58
N ARG A 306 -37.68 -7.77 18.95
CA ARG A 306 -37.52 -8.35 17.62
C ARG A 306 -38.43 -7.55 16.70
N GLU A 307 -37.85 -6.74 15.83
CA GLU A 307 -38.52 -6.23 14.63
C GLU A 307 -38.04 -7.03 13.43
N ASP A 308 -39.02 -7.34 12.57
CA ASP A 308 -38.99 -8.26 11.45
C ASP A 308 -38.16 -7.79 10.26
N SER A 309 -37.57 -8.77 9.55
CA SER A 309 -37.64 -8.81 8.09
C SER A 309 -37.25 -10.19 7.52
N SER A 310 -38.27 -10.83 6.93
CA SER A 310 -38.31 -11.63 5.69
C SER A 310 -37.56 -12.97 5.54
N GLN A 311 -38.41 -14.00 5.34
CA GLN A 311 -38.39 -15.05 4.30
C GLN A 311 -37.22 -16.05 4.25
N PHE A 312 -37.49 -17.31 4.62
CA PHE A 312 -37.51 -18.45 3.66
C PHE A 312 -37.90 -19.77 4.38
N PHE A 313 -38.65 -20.61 3.66
CA PHE A 313 -39.11 -21.98 3.96
C PHE A 313 -40.44 -22.14 4.73
N ASP A 314 -41.52 -21.96 3.98
CA ASP A 314 -42.78 -22.71 4.13
C ASP A 314 -42.72 -23.92 3.20
N ASP A 315 -42.76 -25.14 3.73
CA ASP A 315 -43.23 -26.36 3.03
C ASP A 315 -43.24 -27.55 4.03
N GLU A 316 -44.12 -27.52 5.04
CA GLU A 316 -44.53 -28.78 5.72
C GLU A 316 -45.82 -28.68 6.55
N SER A 317 -46.37 -27.49 6.85
CA SER A 317 -47.50 -27.34 7.78
C SER A 317 -48.89 -27.15 7.15
N LEU A 318 -49.02 -27.16 5.82
CA LEU A 318 -50.32 -26.97 5.15
C LEU A 318 -51.19 -28.24 5.04
N LEU A 319 -50.78 -29.36 5.64
CA LEU A 319 -51.54 -30.62 5.63
C LEU A 319 -52.33 -30.90 6.92
N GLU A 320 -52.10 -30.15 8.01
CA GLU A 320 -52.81 -30.36 9.28
C GLU A 320 -54.08 -29.48 9.45
N ASP A 321 -54.17 -28.35 8.74
CA ASP A 321 -55.30 -27.41 8.89
C ASP A 321 -56.56 -27.80 8.08
N LEU A 322 -56.51 -28.86 7.26
CA LEU A 322 -57.68 -29.36 6.52
C LEU A 322 -58.51 -30.41 7.27
N GLN A 323 -58.08 -30.86 8.46
CA GLN A 323 -58.84 -31.84 9.26
C GLN A 323 -59.69 -31.23 10.38
N HIS A 324 -59.58 -29.93 10.65
CA HIS A 324 -60.27 -29.32 11.80
C HIS A 324 -61.38 -28.32 11.47
N ILE A 325 -61.71 -28.13 10.18
CA ILE A 325 -62.86 -27.31 9.76
C ILE A 325 -64.14 -28.16 9.71
N GLU A 326 -64.81 -28.16 10.86
CA GLU A 326 -66.27 -28.05 11.02
C GLU A 326 -67.18 -29.18 10.49
N ASP A 327 -67.35 -30.20 11.35
CA ASP A 327 -68.67 -30.59 11.83
C ASP A 327 -69.24 -29.52 12.79
N PRO A 328 -70.45 -28.98 12.58
CA PRO A 328 -71.22 -28.35 13.63
C PRO A 328 -72.38 -29.24 14.13
N LYS A 329 -72.53 -29.24 15.45
CA LYS A 329 -73.53 -29.95 16.28
C LYS A 329 -75.01 -29.68 15.91
N LYS A 330 -75.79 -30.78 15.94
CA LYS A 330 -77.13 -31.01 16.53
C LYS A 330 -78.19 -29.89 16.51
N GLY A 331 -79.33 -30.20 15.89
CA GLY A 331 -80.65 -29.68 16.24
C GLY A 331 -81.78 -30.32 15.40
N ALA A 332 -82.62 -31.13 16.07
CA ALA A 332 -83.88 -31.77 15.63
C ALA A 332 -83.79 -32.91 14.59
#